data_AF-A0A9P0Q0F2-F1
#
_entry.id   AF-A0A9P0Q0F2-F1
#
_cell.length_a   1.000
_cell.length_b   1.000
_cell.length_c   1.000
_cell.angle_alpha   90.00
_cell.angle_beta   90.00
_cell.angle_gamma   90.00
#
_symmetry.space_group_name_H-M   'P 1'
#
loop_
_entity.id
_entity.type
_entity.pdbx_description
1 polymer ?
#
loop_
_entity_poly.entity_id
_entity_poly.type
_entity_poly.pdbx_seq_one_letter_code
_entity_poly.pdbx_strand_id
1 'polypeptide(L)'
;MKVLSNDSMRPNPLERHLKQQYPTLVLKTKEFFSSKAESLKRMRLDKSGIKVSFEIAFIIAKQKKLHTIGEELIKPCVLKATQLILRRCRAKNEVYFSFE
;
A
#
# COMPACT_ATOMS: atom_id res chain seq x y z
N MET A 1 -5.47 12.05 -3.50
CA MET A 1 -4.04 12.31 -3.25
C MET A 1 -3.64 13.57 -4.01
N LYS A 2 -3.15 14.61 -3.34
CA LYS A 2 -2.75 15.87 -4.00
C LYS A 2 -1.36 15.68 -4.61
N VAL A 3 -1.25 15.75 -5.93
CA VAL A 3 0.03 15.75 -6.63
C VAL A 3 0.62 17.15 -6.53
N LEU A 4 1.87 17.25 -6.04
CA LEU A 4 2.58 18.52 -5.89
C LEU A 4 3.56 18.73 -7.05
N SER A 5 3.66 19.95 -7.54
CA SER A 5 4.71 20.34 -8.50
C SER A 5 6.08 20.29 -7.83
N ASN A 6 7.14 20.11 -8.63
CA ASN A 6 8.52 20.02 -8.14
C ASN A 6 8.94 21.26 -7.31
N ASP A 7 8.41 22.45 -7.63
CA ASP A 7 8.64 23.67 -6.86
C ASP A 7 8.16 23.59 -5.40
N SER A 8 7.22 22.69 -5.10
CA SER A 8 6.74 22.46 -3.75
C SER A 8 7.75 21.73 -2.87
N MET A 9 8.83 21.18 -3.45
CA MET A 9 9.93 20.54 -2.72
C MET A 9 10.96 21.54 -2.18
N ARG A 10 10.86 22.82 -2.54
CA ARG A 10 11.70 23.88 -1.96
C ARG A 10 11.35 24.03 -0.46
N PRO A 11 12.30 24.45 0.39
CA PRO A 11 12.10 24.48 1.85
C PRO A 11 10.84 25.24 2.29
N ASN A 12 10.66 26.49 1.82
CA ASN A 12 9.54 27.33 2.26
C ASN A 12 8.17 26.79 1.79
N PRO A 13 7.98 26.42 0.50
CA PRO A 13 6.73 25.78 0.05
C PRO A 13 6.43 24.47 0.77
N LEU A 14 7.44 23.64 1.02
CA LEU A 14 7.30 22.35 1.68
C LEU A 14 6.86 22.50 3.13
N GLU A 15 7.48 23.43 3.87
CA GLU A 15 7.14 23.70 5.27
C GLU A 15 5.71 24.23 5.40
N ARG A 16 5.32 25.18 4.54
CA ARG A 16 3.94 25.70 4.50
C ARG A 16 2.94 24.58 4.19
N HIS A 17 3.25 23.73 3.22
CA HIS A 17 2.40 22.61 2.86
C HIS A 17 2.23 21.63 4.04
N LEU A 18 3.33 21.29 4.72
CA LEU A 18 3.31 20.43 5.90
C LEU A 18 2.40 21.02 6.99
N LYS A 19 2.55 22.31 7.29
CA LYS A 19 1.72 23.01 8.29
C LYS A 19 0.23 23.07 7.93
N GLN A 20 -0.09 23.33 6.66
CA GLN A 20 -1.47 23.49 6.20
C GLN A 20 -2.22 22.16 6.03
N GLN A 21 -1.54 21.12 5.55
CA GLN A 21 -2.18 19.85 5.20
C GLN A 21 -2.01 18.79 6.28
N TYR A 22 -0.92 18.86 7.05
CA TYR A 22 -0.59 17.85 8.06
C TYR A 22 -0.11 18.51 9.36
N PRO A 23 -0.97 19.26 10.07
CA PRO A 23 -0.60 19.94 11.33
C PRO A 23 0.00 18.98 12.37
N THR A 24 -0.47 17.74 12.38
CA THR A 24 -0.03 16.67 13.30
C THR A 24 1.38 16.16 13.03
N LEU A 25 1.92 16.40 11.83
CA LEU A 25 3.25 15.96 11.40
C LEU A 25 4.34 17.03 11.60
N VAL A 26 3.97 18.29 11.88
CA VAL A 26 4.90 19.41 12.03
C VAL A 26 5.87 19.21 13.20
N LEU A 27 5.41 18.57 14.28
CA LEU A 27 6.21 18.31 15.49
C LEU A 27 7.02 17.01 15.42
N LYS A 28 6.95 16.27 14.31
CA LYS A 28 7.66 14.99 14.19
C LYS A 28 9.12 15.21 13.83
N THR A 29 9.98 14.39 14.41
CA THR A 29 11.43 14.48 14.17
C THR A 29 11.81 13.89 12.82
N LYS A 30 13.04 14.17 12.37
CA LYS A 30 13.58 13.63 11.13
C LYS A 30 13.58 12.09 11.12
N GLU A 31 13.87 11.48 12.27
CA GLU A 31 13.91 10.01 12.45
C GLU A 31 12.56 9.37 12.17
N PHE A 32 11.45 10.03 12.54
CA PHE A 32 10.10 9.56 12.21
C PHE A 32 9.91 9.44 10.70
N PHE A 33 10.29 10.47 9.93
CA PHE A 33 10.15 10.46 8.48
C PHE A 33 11.09 9.46 7.81
N SER A 34 12.33 9.33 8.30
CA SER A 34 13.26 8.30 7.82
C SER A 34 12.74 6.89 8.06
N SER A 35 12.27 6.60 9.28
CA SER A 35 11.67 5.31 9.62
C SER A 35 10.41 5.01 8.79
N LYS A 36 9.56 6.02 8.58
CA LYS A 36 8.36 5.91 7.74
C LYS A 36 8.73 5.64 6.28
N ALA A 37 9.74 6.32 5.74
CA ALA A 37 10.23 6.10 4.39
C ALA A 37 10.75 4.67 4.20
N GLU A 38 11.53 4.16 5.16
CA GLU A 38 12.02 2.78 5.12
C GLU A 38 10.87 1.77 5.25
N SER A 39 9.88 2.04 6.10
CA SER A 39 8.67 1.22 6.17
C SER A 39 7.92 1.18 4.84
N LEU A 40 7.81 2.32 4.14
CA LEU A 40 7.14 2.41 2.84
C LEU A 40 7.92 1.65 1.76
N LYS A 41 9.26 1.73 1.77
CA LYS A 41 10.10 0.94 0.85
C LYS A 41 9.89 -0.56 1.04
N ARG A 42 9.81 -1.04 2.29
CA ARG A 42 9.53 -2.44 2.62
C ARG A 42 8.12 -2.89 2.26
N MET A 43 7.15 -1.96 2.19
CA MET A 43 5.78 -2.25 1.77
C MET A 43 5.60 -2.29 0.26
N ARG A 44 6.63 -1.92 -0.53
CA ARG A 44 6.55 -2.11 -1.98
C ARG A 44 6.42 -3.61 -2.26
N LEU A 45 5.41 -3.96 -3.03
CA LEU A 45 5.25 -5.33 -3.49
C LEU A 45 6.51 -5.73 -4.24
N ASP A 46 7.14 -6.81 -3.80
CA ASP A 46 8.23 -7.42 -4.53
C ASP A 46 7.76 -7.76 -5.95
N LYS A 47 8.69 -7.83 -6.91
CA LYS A 47 8.39 -8.20 -8.31
C LYS A 47 7.59 -9.51 -8.42
N SER A 48 7.71 -10.37 -7.40
CA SER A 48 6.93 -11.60 -7.23
C SER A 48 5.41 -11.34 -7.11
N GLY A 49 4.98 -10.35 -6.34
CA GLY A 49 3.55 -10.02 -6.18
C GLY A 49 2.91 -9.57 -7.49
N ILE A 50 3.63 -8.78 -8.28
CA ILE A 50 3.20 -8.37 -9.62
C ILE A 50 3.05 -9.59 -10.53
N LYS A 51 4.04 -10.49 -10.55
CA LYS A 51 3.99 -11.72 -11.34
C LYS A 51 2.81 -12.61 -10.97
N VAL A 52 2.52 -12.77 -9.68
CA VAL A 52 1.36 -13.54 -9.20
C VAL A 52 0.05 -12.91 -9.66
N SER A 53 -0.10 -11.59 -9.52
CA SER A 53 -1.32 -10.90 -9.98
C SER A 53 -1.55 -11.04 -11.48
N PHE A 54 -0.48 -10.99 -12.27
CA PHE A 54 -0.54 -11.22 -13.72
C PHE A 54 -0.97 -12.65 -14.05
N GLU A 55 -0.39 -13.66 -13.40
CA GLU A 55 -0.74 -15.07 -13.66
C GLU A 55 -2.21 -15.35 -13.34
N ILE A 56 -2.72 -14.80 -12.23
CA ILE A 56 -4.14 -14.90 -11.87
C ILE A 56 -5.02 -14.30 -12.96
N ALA A 57 -4.72 -13.09 -13.42
CA ALA A 57 -5.46 -12.44 -14.49
C ALA A 57 -5.38 -13.24 -15.80
N PHE A 58 -4.22 -13.79 -16.13
CA PHE A 58 -4.00 -14.61 -17.32
C PHE A 58 -4.86 -15.89 -17.30
N ILE A 59 -4.94 -16.59 -16.17
CA ILE A 59 -5.78 -17.79 -16.01
C ILE A 59 -7.26 -17.46 -16.19
N ILE A 60 -7.74 -16.35 -15.60
CA ILE A 60 -9.13 -15.89 -15.75
C ILE A 60 -9.45 -15.60 -17.22
N ALA A 61 -8.56 -14.88 -17.90
CA ALA A 61 -8.70 -14.53 -19.31
C ALA A 61 -8.70 -15.79 -20.20
N LYS A 62 -7.80 -16.75 -19.93
CA LYS A 62 -7.74 -18.03 -20.65
C LYS A 62 -9.02 -18.85 -20.52
N GLN A 63 -9.66 -18.80 -19.34
CA GLN A 63 -10.94 -19.46 -19.08
C GLN A 63 -12.15 -18.70 -19.66
N LYS A 64 -11.94 -17.57 -20.34
CA LYS A 64 -12.97 -16.68 -20.90
C LYS A 64 -14.03 -16.27 -19.86
N LYS A 65 -13.63 -16.20 -18.59
CA LYS A 65 -14.48 -15.76 -17.49
C LYS A 65 -14.51 -14.23 -17.45
N LEU A 66 -15.63 -13.68 -17.01
CA LEU A 66 -15.75 -12.25 -16.76
C LEU A 66 -14.75 -11.84 -15.69
N HIS A 67 -14.13 -10.67 -15.88
CA HIS A 67 -13.20 -10.07 -14.93
C HIS A 67 -13.83 -9.87 -13.54
N THR A 68 -15.17 -9.78 -13.48
CA THR A 68 -15.98 -9.71 -12.26
C THR A 68 -15.70 -10.84 -11.27
N ILE A 69 -15.42 -12.06 -11.76
CA ILE A 69 -15.09 -13.21 -10.89
C ILE A 69 -13.77 -12.97 -10.12
N GLY A 70 -12.84 -12.23 -10.71
CA GLY A 70 -11.58 -11.84 -10.05
C GLY A 70 -11.82 -10.95 -8.83
N GLU A 71 -12.68 -9.94 -8.98
CA GLU A 71 -13.00 -9.00 -7.90
C GLU A 71 -13.92 -9.61 -6.84
N GLU A 72 -14.93 -10.39 -7.24
CA GLU A 72 -15.93 -10.94 -6.32
C GLU A 72 -15.44 -12.17 -5.54
N LEU A 73 -14.64 -13.03 -6.16
CA LEU A 73 -14.28 -14.32 -5.57
C LEU A 73 -12.79 -14.40 -5.24
N ILE A 74 -11.92 -14.05 -6.20
CA ILE A 74 -10.48 -14.30 -6.06
C ILE A 74 -9.84 -13.31 -5.10
N LYS A 75 -10.19 -12.01 -5.20
CA LYS A 75 -9.71 -10.96 -4.30
C LYS A 75 -10.00 -11.26 -2.81
N PRO A 76 -11.25 -11.53 -2.38
CA PRO A 76 -11.49 -11.88 -0.98
C PRO A 76 -10.87 -13.22 -0.58
N CYS A 77 -10.75 -14.19 -1.49
CA CYS A 77 -10.10 -15.46 -1.23
C CYS A 77 -8.60 -15.29 -0.92
N VAL A 78 -7.87 -14.54 -1.74
CA VAL A 78 -6.44 -14.25 -1.54
C VAL A 78 -6.24 -13.45 -0.25
N LEU A 79 -7.09 -12.48 0.05
CA LEU A 79 -7.05 -11.74 1.32
C LEU A 79 -7.27 -12.67 2.52
N LYS A 80 -8.24 -13.58 2.46
CA LYS A 80 -8.50 -14.54 3.54
C LYS A 80 -7.36 -15.55 3.70
N ALA A 81 -6.79 -16.03 2.59
CA ALA A 81 -5.66 -16.95 2.59
C ALA A 81 -4.41 -16.29 3.20
N THR A 82 -4.07 -15.07 2.78
CA THR A 82 -2.95 -14.31 3.35
C THR A 82 -3.18 -14.00 4.81
N GLN A 83 -4.40 -13.65 5.23
CA GLN A 83 -4.74 -13.48 6.64
C GLN A 83 -4.55 -14.77 7.44
N LEU A 84 -4.95 -15.95 6.92
CA LEU A 84 -4.77 -17.22 7.62
C LEU A 84 -3.30 -17.62 7.73
N ILE A 85 -2.53 -17.46 6.64
CA ILE A 85 -1.09 -17.73 6.61
C ILE A 85 -0.38 -16.78 7.57
N LEU A 86 -0.67 -15.48 7.48
CA LEU A 86 -0.05 -14.47 8.32
C LEU A 86 -0.49 -14.58 9.79
N ARG A 87 -1.75 -14.91 10.10
CA ARG A 87 -2.23 -15.16 11.47
C ARG A 87 -1.55 -16.37 12.10
N ARG A 88 -1.31 -17.44 11.32
CA ARG A 88 -0.46 -18.56 11.78
C ARG A 88 0.98 -18.11 12.06
N CYS A 89 1.48 -17.10 11.34
CA CYS A 89 2.82 -16.55 11.56
C CYS A 89 2.87 -15.40 12.59
N ARG A 90 1.74 -14.86 13.06
CA ARG A 90 1.68 -13.55 13.74
C ARG A 90 0.68 -13.56 14.89
N ALA A 91 0.93 -14.36 15.91
CA ALA A 91 0.62 -13.92 17.26
C ALA A 91 1.46 -12.65 17.51
N LYS A 92 0.80 -11.48 17.52
CA LYS A 92 1.33 -10.10 17.69
C LYS A 92 1.58 -9.30 16.39
N ASN A 93 0.55 -8.53 16.02
CA ASN A 93 0.58 -7.11 15.63
C ASN A 93 -0.40 -6.84 14.49
N GLU A 94 -1.57 -6.36 14.90
CA GLU A 94 -2.57 -5.70 14.07
C GLU A 94 -1.98 -4.42 13.46
N VAL A 95 -1.94 -4.32 12.14
CA VAL A 95 -1.98 -3.03 11.45
C VAL A 95 -2.89 -3.19 10.24
N TYR A 96 -3.96 -2.40 10.29
CA TYR A 96 -5.01 -2.20 9.31
C TYR A 96 -4.51 -2.16 7.87
N PHE A 97 -5.12 -3.01 7.03
CA PHE A 97 -5.08 -2.89 5.57
C PHE A 97 -6.51 -2.59 5.10
N SER A 98 -6.94 -1.35 5.33
CA SER A 98 -8.15 -0.80 4.72
C SER A 98 -7.73 -0.25 3.36
N PHE A 99 -8.09 -0.94 2.29
CA PHE A 99 -8.13 -0.35 0.96
C PHE A 99 -9.48 0.34 0.81
N GLU A 100 -9.49 1.67 0.88
CA GLU A 100 -10.42 2.53 0.16
C GLU A 100 -9.70 3.09 -1.08
#